data_AF-A0A853B653-F1
#
_entry.id   AF-A0A853B653-F1
#
_cell.length_a   1.000
_cell.length_b   1.000
_cell.length_c   1.000
_cell.angle_alpha   90.00
_cell.angle_beta   90.00
_cell.angle_gamma   90.00
#
_symmetry.space_group_name_H-M   'P 1'
#
loop_
_entity.id
_entity.type
_entity.pdbx_description
1 polymer ?
#
loop_
_entity_poly.entity_id
_entity_poly.type
_entity_poly.pdbx_seq_one_letter_code
_entity_poly.pdbx_strand_id
1 'polypeptide(L)'
;MDEFDLDAIAAQLDDEEPVLLVEPGSDDVSRTPFRWREVAASADPAVRRDAALTLWNEDFLGLVPRFARALRDDLVDVRVARLRGDWVLLYLARPARPPYTVWVGWDPSTFGERPPLWDRLPVPLQRFLREVHAGFTATDWQSFGPVQPASMMTFAAWSGFEGPVPGWDGSDGRISSERLVFVAKDGGFLHYCTSPDLDPGQIARVYEGNIDVTEFAPALDDLMAQRFSS
;
A
#
# COMPACT_ATOMS: atom_id res chain seq x y z
N MET A 1 -9.68 -23.90 -12.49
CA MET A 1 -8.83 -22.70 -12.40
C MET A 1 -9.82 -21.59 -12.26
N ASP A 2 -9.85 -20.91 -11.10
CA ASP A 2 -10.77 -19.79 -10.93
C ASP A 2 -10.32 -18.70 -11.89
N GLU A 3 -11.09 -18.49 -12.95
CA GLU A 3 -10.80 -17.51 -13.98
C GLU A 3 -11.21 -16.16 -13.41
N PHE A 4 -10.23 -15.32 -13.09
CA PHE A 4 -10.49 -13.95 -12.69
C PHE A 4 -11.09 -13.19 -13.86
N ASP A 5 -12.19 -12.48 -13.61
CA ASP A 5 -12.69 -11.47 -14.55
C ASP A 5 -11.77 -10.25 -14.49
N LEU A 6 -10.70 -10.30 -15.28
CA LEU A 6 -9.66 -9.28 -15.35
C LEU A 6 -10.19 -7.95 -15.88
N ASP A 7 -11.21 -7.97 -16.73
CA ASP A 7 -11.87 -6.77 -17.24
C ASP A 7 -12.67 -6.10 -16.12
N ALA A 8 -13.38 -6.87 -15.29
CA ALA A 8 -14.06 -6.35 -14.12
C ALA A 8 -13.08 -5.85 -13.04
N ILE A 9 -11.88 -6.43 -12.91
CA ILE A 9 -10.81 -5.91 -12.04
C ILE A 9 -10.31 -4.57 -12.55
N ALA A 10 -9.99 -4.49 -13.85
CA ALA A 10 -9.52 -3.28 -14.49
C ALA A 10 -10.53 -2.13 -14.32
N ALA A 11 -11.83 -2.42 -14.51
CA ALA A 11 -12.90 -1.44 -14.32
C ALA A 11 -13.05 -0.93 -12.88
N GLN A 12 -12.67 -1.72 -11.86
CA GLN A 12 -12.73 -1.30 -10.45
C GLN A 12 -11.58 -0.39 -10.03
N LEU A 13 -10.50 -0.35 -10.82
CA LEU A 13 -9.30 0.40 -10.46
C LEU A 13 -9.43 1.86 -10.86
N ASP A 14 -10.01 2.16 -12.01
CA ASP A 14 -10.16 3.53 -12.50
C ASP A 14 -11.37 3.64 -13.43
N ASP A 15 -12.33 4.48 -13.06
CA ASP A 15 -13.55 4.73 -13.84
C ASP A 15 -13.31 5.73 -14.99
N GLU A 16 -12.19 6.48 -14.95
CA GLU A 16 -11.90 7.56 -15.89
C GLU A 16 -10.94 7.12 -17.01
N GLU A 17 -9.92 6.34 -16.67
CA GLU A 17 -8.90 5.87 -17.62
C GLU A 17 -8.81 4.33 -17.66
N PRO A 18 -8.67 3.72 -18.85
CA PRO A 18 -8.57 2.27 -18.95
C PRO A 18 -7.27 1.75 -18.34
N VAL A 19 -7.38 0.78 -17.44
CA VAL A 19 -6.23 0.00 -16.97
C VAL A 19 -5.80 -0.97 -18.05
N LEU A 20 -4.53 -0.88 -18.48
CA LEU A 20 -3.99 -1.72 -19.54
C LEU A 20 -3.15 -2.84 -18.96
N LEU A 21 -3.66 -4.07 -19.03
CA LEU A 21 -2.93 -5.27 -18.61
C LEU A 21 -1.84 -5.62 -19.62
N VAL A 22 -0.67 -6.01 -19.12
CA VAL A 22 0.43 -6.50 -19.96
C VAL A 22 0.20 -7.97 -20.24
N GLU A 23 -0.10 -8.29 -21.50
CA GLU A 23 -0.26 -9.68 -21.91
C GLU A 23 1.10 -10.38 -22.09
N PRO A 24 1.26 -11.62 -21.60
CA PRO A 24 2.47 -12.41 -21.82
C PRO A 24 2.79 -12.56 -23.31
N GLY A 25 4.05 -12.30 -23.68
CA GLY A 25 4.50 -12.36 -25.07
C GLY A 25 4.20 -11.11 -25.90
N SER A 26 3.54 -10.09 -25.34
CA SER A 26 3.41 -8.78 -25.98
C SER A 26 4.72 -7.99 -25.94
N ASP A 27 4.85 -7.00 -26.83
CA ASP A 27 6.00 -6.08 -26.85
C ASP A 27 6.12 -5.26 -25.56
N ASP A 28 5.01 -5.05 -24.85
CA ASP A 28 4.97 -4.28 -23.60
C ASP A 28 5.75 -4.96 -22.46
N VAL A 29 5.94 -6.27 -22.49
CA VAL A 29 6.78 -7.01 -21.52
C VAL A 29 8.17 -6.37 -21.43
N SER A 30 8.76 -5.97 -22.56
CA SER A 30 10.09 -5.35 -22.60
C SER A 30 10.15 -3.96 -21.93
N ARG A 31 9.00 -3.29 -21.86
CA ARG A 31 8.83 -1.93 -21.31
C ARG A 31 8.51 -1.94 -19.82
N THR A 32 8.12 -3.08 -19.26
CA THR A 32 7.90 -3.23 -17.82
C THR A 32 9.20 -3.02 -17.02
N PRO A 33 9.09 -2.60 -15.73
CA PRO A 33 10.24 -2.50 -14.85
C PRO A 33 11.06 -3.80 -14.85
N PHE A 34 12.39 -3.69 -14.90
CA PHE A 34 13.27 -4.85 -15.10
C PHE A 34 12.98 -6.01 -14.13
N ARG A 35 12.75 -5.69 -12.85
CA ARG A 35 12.46 -6.67 -11.79
C ARG A 35 11.10 -7.37 -11.96
N TRP A 36 10.18 -6.79 -12.72
CA TRP A 36 8.82 -7.32 -12.92
C TRP A 36 8.68 -8.10 -14.24
N ARG A 37 9.71 -8.12 -15.07
CA ARG A 37 9.66 -8.79 -16.38
C ARG A 37 9.34 -10.27 -16.29
N GLU A 38 9.80 -10.95 -15.23
CA GLU A 38 9.47 -12.36 -15.01
C GLU A 38 7.98 -12.56 -14.75
N VAL A 39 7.37 -11.66 -13.97
CA VAL A 39 5.91 -11.62 -13.76
C VAL A 39 5.19 -11.33 -15.08
N ALA A 40 5.66 -10.34 -15.85
CA ALA A 40 5.03 -9.94 -17.12
C ALA A 40 5.13 -11.00 -18.23
N ALA A 41 6.24 -11.75 -18.29
CA ALA A 41 6.51 -12.68 -19.38
C ALA A 41 5.79 -14.02 -19.25
N SER A 42 5.38 -14.41 -18.04
CA SER A 42 4.80 -15.73 -17.79
C SER A 42 3.29 -15.77 -18.05
N ALA A 43 2.84 -16.78 -18.80
CA ALA A 43 1.43 -17.11 -18.94
C ALA A 43 0.85 -17.88 -17.73
N ASP A 44 1.70 -18.49 -16.90
CA ASP A 44 1.29 -19.29 -15.74
C ASP A 44 1.12 -18.42 -14.48
N PRO A 45 -0.08 -18.34 -13.88
CA PRO A 45 -0.34 -17.62 -12.63
C PRO A 45 0.59 -18.03 -11.47
N ALA A 46 0.92 -19.32 -11.34
CA ALA A 46 1.77 -19.80 -10.25
C ALA A 46 3.20 -19.26 -10.38
N VAL A 47 3.74 -19.23 -11.61
CA VAL A 47 5.06 -18.65 -11.90
C VAL A 47 5.05 -17.14 -11.62
N ARG A 48 3.98 -16.43 -12.03
CA ARG A 48 3.84 -14.99 -11.75
C ARG A 48 3.80 -14.68 -10.26
N ARG A 49 3.02 -15.46 -9.51
CA ARG A 49 2.95 -15.38 -8.05
C ARG A 49 4.32 -15.57 -7.42
N ASP A 50 5.01 -16.65 -7.75
CA ASP A 50 6.30 -16.99 -7.15
C ASP A 50 7.35 -15.92 -7.46
N ALA A 51 7.41 -15.45 -8.71
CA ALA A 51 8.28 -14.35 -9.12
C ALA A 51 7.98 -13.06 -8.34
N ALA A 52 6.70 -12.68 -8.19
CA ALA A 52 6.31 -11.50 -7.43
C ALA A 52 6.65 -11.61 -5.94
N LEU A 53 6.47 -12.78 -5.32
CA LEU A 53 6.83 -13.00 -3.92
C LEU A 53 8.34 -12.85 -3.67
N THR A 54 9.20 -13.15 -4.65
CA THR A 54 10.65 -12.95 -4.52
C THR A 54 11.07 -11.48 -4.45
N LEU A 55 10.18 -10.54 -4.81
CA LEU A 55 10.45 -9.11 -4.76
C LEU A 55 10.42 -8.57 -3.33
N TRP A 56 9.70 -9.22 -2.43
CA TRP A 56 9.41 -8.70 -1.09
C TRP A 56 10.64 -8.76 -0.18
N ASN A 57 10.87 -7.69 0.59
CA ASN A 57 11.93 -7.68 1.60
C ASN A 57 11.52 -8.55 2.81
N GLU A 58 12.44 -9.40 3.27
CA GLU A 58 12.20 -10.25 4.45
C GLU A 58 11.94 -9.44 5.73
N ASP A 59 12.62 -8.30 5.90
CA ASP A 59 12.44 -7.43 7.06
C ASP A 59 11.06 -6.76 7.06
N PHE A 60 10.52 -6.38 5.91
CA PHE A 60 9.14 -5.90 5.80
C PHE A 60 8.14 -7.02 6.09
N LEU A 61 8.30 -8.20 5.51
CA LEU A 61 7.43 -9.34 5.82
C LEU A 61 7.51 -9.75 7.30
N GLY A 62 8.66 -9.53 7.96
CA GLY A 62 8.83 -9.70 9.40
C GLY A 62 8.14 -8.62 10.24
N LEU A 63 7.93 -7.42 9.68
CA LEU A 63 7.15 -6.34 10.30
C LEU A 63 5.65 -6.64 10.29
N VAL A 64 5.16 -7.31 9.24
CA VAL A 64 3.74 -7.64 9.03
C VAL A 64 3.49 -9.15 8.86
N PRO A 65 3.75 -9.98 9.90
CA PRO A 65 3.75 -11.43 9.78
C PRO A 65 2.38 -12.06 9.48
N ARG A 66 1.26 -11.50 9.95
CA ARG A 66 -0.09 -12.00 9.64
C ARG A 66 -0.44 -11.74 8.19
N PHE A 67 -0.18 -10.53 7.71
CA PHE A 67 -0.31 -10.19 6.29
C PHE A 67 0.61 -11.08 5.43
N ALA A 68 1.87 -11.24 5.82
CA ALA A 68 2.82 -12.06 5.07
C ALA A 68 2.36 -13.52 4.94
N ARG A 69 1.68 -14.05 5.96
CA ARG A 69 1.06 -15.38 5.90
C ARG A 69 -0.12 -15.39 4.92
N ALA A 70 -1.07 -14.48 5.08
CA ALA A 70 -2.24 -14.38 4.20
C ALA A 70 -1.84 -14.19 2.73
N LEU A 71 -0.84 -13.34 2.46
CA LEU A 71 -0.29 -13.15 1.12
C LEU A 71 0.27 -14.46 0.54
N ARG A 72 0.97 -15.29 1.30
CA ARG A 72 1.49 -16.57 0.79
C ARG A 72 0.40 -17.61 0.58
N ASP A 73 -0.57 -17.66 1.48
CA ASP A 73 -1.59 -18.71 1.51
C ASP A 73 -2.71 -18.43 0.49
N ASP A 74 -3.08 -17.15 0.31
CA ASP A 74 -4.27 -16.75 -0.45
C ASP A 74 -3.97 -16.12 -1.82
N LEU A 75 -2.73 -15.71 -2.10
CA LEU A 75 -2.37 -15.14 -3.40
C LEU A 75 -2.45 -16.19 -4.50
N VAL A 76 -3.26 -15.91 -5.52
CA VAL A 76 -3.51 -16.80 -6.65
C VAL A 76 -2.70 -16.40 -7.87
N ASP A 77 -2.62 -15.10 -8.12
CA ASP A 77 -2.00 -14.55 -9.32
C ASP A 77 -1.47 -13.14 -9.09
N VAL A 78 -0.54 -12.72 -9.93
CA VAL A 78 -0.06 -11.33 -10.01
C VAL A 78 -0.01 -10.90 -11.46
N ARG A 79 -0.56 -9.73 -11.79
CA ARG A 79 -0.58 -9.18 -13.15
C ARG A 79 0.16 -7.85 -13.19
N VAL A 80 0.85 -7.57 -14.29
CA VAL A 80 1.45 -6.25 -14.53
C VAL A 80 0.45 -5.40 -15.32
N ALA A 81 0.27 -4.14 -14.91
CA ALA A 81 -0.65 -3.22 -15.57
C ALA A 81 -0.07 -1.81 -15.69
N ARG A 82 -0.65 -1.02 -16.59
CA ARG A 82 -0.52 0.44 -16.62
C ARG A 82 -1.76 1.07 -16.01
N LEU A 83 -1.53 1.92 -15.01
CA LEU A 83 -2.57 2.68 -14.33
C LEU A 83 -2.12 4.15 -14.30
N ARG A 84 -2.92 5.07 -14.88
CA ARG A 84 -2.63 6.51 -14.95
C ARG A 84 -1.22 6.88 -15.42
N GLY A 85 -0.67 6.09 -16.34
CA GLY A 85 0.67 6.33 -16.84
C GLY A 85 1.81 5.80 -15.96
N ASP A 86 1.52 5.04 -14.92
CA ASP A 86 2.50 4.33 -14.08
C ASP A 86 2.38 2.81 -14.20
N TRP A 87 3.44 2.11 -13.85
CA TRP A 87 3.44 0.65 -13.78
C TRP A 87 2.97 0.20 -12.39
N VAL A 88 2.08 -0.80 -12.36
CA VAL A 88 1.62 -1.44 -11.12
C VAL A 88 1.64 -2.96 -11.22
N LEU A 89 1.85 -3.63 -10.08
CA LEU A 89 1.52 -5.04 -9.89
C LEU A 89 0.16 -5.15 -9.21
N LEU A 90 -0.73 -5.93 -9.83
CA LEU A 90 -2.03 -6.30 -9.29
C LEU A 90 -1.92 -7.67 -8.65
N TYR A 91 -2.00 -7.75 -7.33
CA TYR A 91 -1.96 -9.00 -6.59
C TYR A 91 -3.40 -9.49 -6.38
N LEU A 92 -3.73 -10.63 -6.99
CA LEU A 92 -5.06 -11.23 -6.98
C LEU A 92 -5.09 -12.35 -5.95
N ALA A 93 -5.76 -12.11 -4.83
CA ALA A 93 -5.91 -13.07 -3.76
C ALA A 93 -7.33 -13.64 -3.71
N ARG A 94 -7.45 -14.90 -3.27
CA ARG A 94 -8.75 -15.47 -2.89
C ARG A 94 -9.34 -14.63 -1.77
N PRO A 95 -10.60 -14.23 -1.87
CA PRO A 95 -11.20 -13.45 -0.80
C PRO A 95 -11.79 -14.37 0.27
N ALA A 96 -12.08 -13.81 1.45
CA ALA A 96 -13.04 -14.42 2.36
C ALA A 96 -14.48 -14.34 1.82
N ARG A 97 -14.79 -13.35 0.95
CA ARG A 97 -16.10 -13.16 0.30
C ARG A 97 -15.97 -12.75 -1.19
N PRO A 98 -16.76 -13.32 -2.12
CA PRO A 98 -16.62 -13.08 -3.57
C PRO A 98 -16.66 -11.60 -3.99
N PRO A 99 -16.03 -11.23 -5.14
CA PRO A 99 -15.41 -12.13 -6.12
C PRO A 99 -13.90 -12.35 -5.92
N TYR A 100 -13.12 -11.37 -5.44
CA TYR A 100 -11.68 -11.47 -5.19
C TYR A 100 -11.14 -10.25 -4.45
N THR A 101 -9.96 -10.38 -3.82
CA THR A 101 -9.24 -9.26 -3.20
C THR A 101 -8.09 -8.84 -4.11
N VAL A 102 -8.07 -7.56 -4.52
CA VAL A 102 -6.98 -6.99 -5.32
C VAL A 102 -6.14 -6.06 -4.45
N TRP A 103 -4.82 -6.22 -4.51
CA TRP A 103 -3.88 -5.20 -4.03
C TRP A 103 -3.13 -4.58 -5.21
N VAL A 104 -2.80 -3.30 -5.07
CA VAL A 104 -2.08 -2.51 -6.05
C VAL A 104 -0.72 -2.15 -5.48
N GLY A 105 0.34 -2.70 -6.05
CA GLY A 105 1.73 -2.36 -5.74
C GLY A 105 2.33 -1.46 -6.81
N TRP A 106 2.69 -0.23 -6.46
CA TRP A 106 3.22 0.75 -7.40
C TRP A 106 4.71 0.51 -7.72
N ASP A 107 5.17 0.91 -8.90
CA ASP A 107 6.59 0.77 -9.28
C ASP A 107 7.46 1.59 -8.33
N PRO A 108 8.51 1.01 -7.70
CA PRO A 108 9.42 1.77 -6.85
C PRO A 108 10.05 3.00 -7.53
N SER A 109 10.10 3.05 -8.88
CA SER A 109 10.55 4.25 -9.60
C SER A 109 9.64 5.47 -9.43
N THR A 110 8.38 5.29 -9.04
CA THR A 110 7.42 6.38 -8.76
C THR A 110 7.55 6.96 -7.36
N PHE A 111 8.53 6.49 -6.55
CA PHE A 111 8.77 6.99 -5.18
C PHE A 111 8.86 8.52 -5.10
N GLY A 112 9.45 9.17 -6.11
CA GLY A 112 9.53 10.62 -6.21
C GLY A 112 10.39 11.24 -5.11
N GLU A 113 9.93 12.38 -4.57
CA GLU A 113 10.61 13.06 -3.47
C GLU A 113 10.31 12.39 -2.14
N ARG A 114 11.30 12.47 -1.23
CA ARG A 114 11.17 11.93 0.11
C ARG A 114 10.11 12.72 0.91
N PRO A 115 9.10 12.07 1.50
CA PRO A 115 8.03 12.79 2.18
C PRO A 115 8.49 13.40 3.52
N PRO A 116 7.70 14.33 4.09
CA PRO A 116 7.97 14.93 5.39
C PRO A 116 8.18 13.86 6.47
N LEU A 117 9.15 14.11 7.37
CA LEU A 117 9.41 13.28 8.54
C LEU A 117 9.66 11.78 8.25
N TRP A 118 10.06 11.43 7.03
CA TRP A 118 10.31 10.05 6.58
C TRP A 118 11.21 9.21 7.50
N ASP A 119 12.18 9.82 8.19
CA ASP A 119 13.06 9.09 9.15
C ASP A 119 12.28 8.51 10.33
N ARG A 120 11.02 8.90 10.52
CA ARG A 120 10.14 8.38 11.58
C ARG A 120 9.44 7.09 11.21
N LEU A 121 9.39 6.73 9.93
CA LEU A 121 8.88 5.41 9.55
C LEU A 121 9.89 4.32 9.96
N PRO A 122 9.42 3.11 10.32
CA PRO A 122 10.32 1.99 10.54
C PRO A 122 11.19 1.71 9.31
N VAL A 123 12.47 1.40 9.53
CA VAL A 123 13.43 1.10 8.46
C VAL A 123 12.91 0.04 7.48
N PRO A 124 12.25 -1.06 7.90
CA PRO A 124 11.70 -2.03 6.96
C PRO A 124 10.65 -1.44 6.02
N LEU A 125 9.76 -0.56 6.52
CA LEU A 125 8.77 0.13 5.69
C LEU A 125 9.44 1.11 4.72
N GLN A 126 10.47 1.84 5.18
CA GLN A 126 11.21 2.74 4.29
C GLN A 126 11.91 2.00 3.14
N ARG A 127 12.42 0.79 3.39
CA ARG A 127 13.05 -0.04 2.36
C ARG A 127 12.01 -0.60 1.39
N PHE A 128 10.93 -1.16 1.92
CA PHE A 128 9.81 -1.65 1.12
C PHE A 128 9.32 -0.61 0.12
N LEU A 129 9.07 0.62 0.60
CA LEU A 129 8.56 1.71 -0.23
C LEU A 129 9.53 2.19 -1.32
N ARG A 130 10.85 1.99 -1.14
CA ARG A 130 11.87 2.39 -2.11
C ARG A 130 12.29 1.28 -3.06
N GLU A 131 12.22 0.04 -2.61
CA GLU A 131 12.86 -1.10 -3.30
C GLU A 131 11.86 -2.09 -3.90
N VAL A 132 10.64 -2.15 -3.35
CA VAL A 132 9.61 -3.15 -3.72
C VAL A 132 8.42 -2.47 -4.35
N HIS A 133 7.74 -1.58 -3.61
CA HIS A 133 6.55 -0.90 -4.07
C HIS A 133 6.44 0.52 -3.50
N ALA A 134 6.38 1.54 -4.34
CA ALA A 134 6.15 2.94 -3.92
C ALA A 134 4.69 3.20 -3.53
N GLY A 135 4.14 2.38 -2.63
CA GLY A 135 2.75 2.31 -2.25
C GLY A 135 2.19 0.91 -2.49
N PHE A 136 1.46 0.38 -1.51
CA PHE A 136 0.82 -0.94 -1.57
C PHE A 136 -0.53 -0.90 -0.87
N THR A 137 -1.60 -0.83 -1.64
CA THR A 137 -2.94 -0.48 -1.14
C THR A 137 -4.04 -1.31 -1.81
N ALA A 138 -5.27 -1.09 -1.36
CA ALA A 138 -6.47 -1.45 -2.08
C ALA A 138 -6.64 -0.71 -3.42
N THR A 139 -7.73 -1.04 -4.13
CA THR A 139 -8.11 -0.47 -5.42
C THR A 139 -8.49 1.02 -5.35
N ASP A 140 -8.76 1.56 -4.16
CA ASP A 140 -8.97 3.00 -3.92
C ASP A 140 -7.64 3.78 -3.70
N TRP A 141 -6.51 3.08 -3.85
CA TRP A 141 -5.15 3.60 -3.77
C TRP A 141 -4.71 4.15 -2.41
N GLN A 142 -5.52 3.95 -1.37
CA GLN A 142 -5.27 4.55 -0.04
C GLN A 142 -5.52 3.58 1.11
N SER A 143 -6.42 2.61 0.94
CA SER A 143 -6.85 1.76 2.04
C SER A 143 -5.97 0.53 2.24
N PHE A 144 -5.97 0.06 3.49
CA PHE A 144 -5.41 -1.18 4.01
C PHE A 144 -3.89 -1.34 3.97
N GLY A 145 -3.13 -0.42 3.38
CA GLY A 145 -1.68 -0.51 3.37
C GLY A 145 -0.99 0.83 3.17
N PRO A 146 0.35 0.83 3.12
CA PRO A 146 1.12 2.06 2.97
C PRO A 146 0.77 2.78 1.67
N VAL A 147 0.37 4.05 1.78
CA VAL A 147 0.09 4.87 0.60
C VAL A 147 1.36 5.23 -0.16
N GLN A 148 1.22 5.77 -1.37
CA GLN A 148 2.37 6.28 -2.11
C GLN A 148 3.08 7.38 -1.30
N PRO A 149 4.44 7.43 -1.31
CA PRO A 149 5.19 8.48 -0.65
C PRO A 149 4.76 9.91 -1.04
N ALA A 150 4.38 10.13 -2.31
CA ALA A 150 3.86 11.41 -2.78
C ALA A 150 2.54 11.84 -2.11
N SER A 151 1.79 10.90 -1.54
CA SER A 151 0.56 11.15 -0.78
C SER A 151 0.80 11.29 0.73
N MET A 152 2.02 11.04 1.21
CA MET A 152 2.37 11.20 2.62
C MET A 152 2.61 12.67 2.92
N MET A 153 1.66 13.29 3.61
CA MET A 153 1.72 14.68 4.05
C MET A 153 1.28 14.81 5.51
N THR A 154 1.60 15.95 6.12
CA THR A 154 1.20 16.22 7.50
C THR A 154 -0.33 16.41 7.57
N PHE A 155 -0.91 16.13 8.73
CA PHE A 155 -2.35 16.26 8.93
C PHE A 155 -2.81 17.71 8.73
N ALA A 156 -1.98 18.68 9.13
CA ALA A 156 -2.17 20.09 8.83
C ALA A 156 -2.24 20.37 7.32
N ALA A 157 -1.24 19.91 6.55
CA ALA A 157 -1.19 20.10 5.10
C ALA A 157 -2.35 19.40 4.39
N TRP A 158 -2.68 18.17 4.80
CA TRP A 158 -3.84 17.43 4.29
C TRP A 158 -5.16 18.17 4.54
N SER A 159 -5.28 18.82 5.68
CA SER A 159 -6.44 19.63 6.04
C SER A 159 -6.45 21.04 5.41
N GLY A 160 -5.46 21.36 4.56
CA GLY A 160 -5.34 22.65 3.87
C GLY A 160 -4.82 23.80 4.75
N PHE A 161 -4.22 23.51 5.90
CA PHE A 161 -3.64 24.53 6.78
C PHE A 161 -2.12 24.63 6.56
N GLU A 162 -1.62 25.87 6.48
CA GLU A 162 -0.17 26.18 6.43
C GLU A 162 0.50 26.12 7.82
N GLY A 163 -0.28 25.85 8.86
CA GLY A 163 0.17 25.77 10.25
C GLY A 163 -0.73 24.85 11.09
N PRO A 164 -0.74 24.96 12.42
CA PRO A 164 -1.56 24.11 13.28
C PRO A 164 -3.03 24.17 12.88
N VAL A 165 -3.69 23.01 12.83
CA VAL A 165 -5.14 22.94 12.63
C VAL A 165 -5.84 23.66 13.80
N PRO A 166 -6.71 24.66 13.55
CA PRO A 166 -7.42 25.36 14.61
C PRO A 166 -8.29 24.42 15.44
N GLY A 167 -8.25 24.57 16.77
CA GLY A 167 -9.02 23.71 17.68
C GLY A 167 -8.47 22.29 17.82
N TRP A 168 -7.27 22.01 17.27
CA TRP A 168 -6.59 20.74 17.45
C TRP A 168 -6.22 20.51 18.92
N ASP A 169 -6.91 19.56 19.55
CA ASP A 169 -6.65 19.09 20.90
C ASP A 169 -5.91 17.74 20.93
N GLY A 170 -5.89 16.99 19.83
CA GLY A 170 -5.06 15.79 19.63
C GLY A 170 -5.08 14.85 20.84
N SER A 171 -3.91 14.37 21.28
CA SER A 171 -3.75 13.61 22.53
C SER A 171 -3.44 14.55 23.71
N ASP A 172 -4.41 15.40 24.07
CA ASP A 172 -4.28 16.48 25.07
C ASP A 172 -3.15 17.48 24.75
N GLY A 173 -2.98 17.81 23.47
CA GLY A 173 -1.96 18.74 22.97
C GLY A 173 -0.55 18.16 22.81
N ARG A 174 -0.34 16.86 23.07
CA ARG A 174 0.99 16.23 23.01
C ARG A 174 1.51 15.99 21.59
N ILE A 175 0.61 15.83 20.62
CA ILE A 175 0.95 15.48 19.24
C ILE A 175 0.53 16.64 18.34
N SER A 176 1.48 17.25 17.64
CA SER A 176 1.18 18.36 16.74
C SER A 176 0.64 17.88 15.39
N SER A 177 -0.42 18.50 14.88
CA SER A 177 -0.97 18.25 13.53
C SER A 177 0.00 18.57 12.40
N GLU A 178 0.96 19.47 12.63
CA GLU A 178 2.03 19.80 11.67
C GLU A 178 3.13 18.73 11.62
N ARG A 179 3.17 17.85 12.61
CA ARG A 179 4.18 16.80 12.76
C ARG A 179 3.58 15.40 12.64
N LEU A 180 2.28 15.30 12.38
CA LEU A 180 1.55 14.05 12.23
C LEU A 180 1.41 13.70 10.75
N VAL A 181 2.17 12.73 10.25
CA VAL A 181 2.22 12.37 8.82
C VAL A 181 1.36 11.14 8.54
N PHE A 182 0.48 11.26 7.55
CA PHE A 182 -0.37 10.17 7.06
C PHE A 182 0.45 9.07 6.37
N VAL A 183 0.18 7.80 6.70
CA VAL A 183 0.90 6.63 6.18
C VAL A 183 -0.03 5.59 5.55
N ALA A 184 -1.19 5.35 6.14
CA ALA A 184 -2.19 4.38 5.67
C ALA A 184 -3.56 4.73 6.24
N LYS A 185 -4.64 4.18 5.68
CA LYS A 185 -5.98 4.20 6.30
C LYS A 185 -6.66 2.83 6.22
N ASP A 186 -7.67 2.63 7.04
CA ASP A 186 -8.61 1.53 6.83
C ASP A 186 -9.57 1.81 5.66
N GLY A 187 -10.50 0.90 5.39
CA GLY A 187 -11.54 1.09 4.38
C GLY A 187 -12.55 2.21 4.71
N GLY A 188 -12.39 2.92 5.83
CA GLY A 188 -13.24 4.02 6.27
C GLY A 188 -12.43 5.32 6.45
N PHE A 189 -12.51 5.88 7.65
CA PHE A 189 -11.92 7.18 8.02
C PHE A 189 -10.89 7.07 9.14
N LEU A 190 -10.41 5.86 9.48
CA LEU A 190 -9.34 5.69 10.46
C LEU A 190 -7.99 5.83 9.77
N HIS A 191 -7.26 6.90 10.12
CA HIS A 191 -5.96 7.20 9.54
C HIS A 191 -4.85 6.71 10.47
N TYR A 192 -3.79 6.14 9.89
CA TYR A 192 -2.60 5.68 10.58
C TYR A 192 -1.47 6.65 10.26
N CYS A 193 -0.94 7.28 11.30
CA CYS A 193 -0.02 8.39 11.19
C CYS A 193 1.22 8.19 12.04
N THR A 194 2.37 8.69 11.57
CA THR A 194 3.60 8.77 12.37
C THR A 194 3.88 10.20 12.81
N SER A 195 4.58 10.36 13.92
CA SER A 195 5.03 11.68 14.38
C SER A 195 6.33 11.54 15.19
N PRO A 196 7.24 12.53 15.13
CA PRO A 196 8.35 12.66 16.08
C PRO A 196 7.90 12.86 17.53
N ASP A 197 6.61 13.14 17.77
CA ASP A 197 6.02 13.32 19.11
C ASP A 197 5.58 11.98 19.74
N LEU A 198 5.68 10.88 18.97
CA LEU A 198 5.44 9.52 19.44
C LEU A 198 6.75 8.86 19.89
N ASP A 199 6.67 7.89 20.80
CA ASP A 199 7.82 7.07 21.14
C ASP A 199 8.24 6.20 19.94
N PRO A 200 9.53 5.82 19.83
CA PRO A 200 9.99 4.93 18.76
C PRO A 200 9.17 3.63 18.71
N GLY A 201 8.72 3.27 17.51
CA GLY A 201 7.90 2.07 17.31
C GLY A 201 6.41 2.26 17.58
N GLN A 202 5.94 3.47 17.86
CA GLN A 202 4.52 3.78 17.96
C GLN A 202 3.93 4.36 16.67
N ILE A 203 2.61 4.24 16.56
CA ILE A 203 1.79 4.86 15.52
C ILE A 203 0.55 5.50 16.15
N ALA A 204 0.10 6.61 15.59
CA ALA A 204 -1.14 7.27 15.96
C ALA A 204 -2.27 6.83 15.03
N ARG A 205 -3.38 6.37 15.60
CA ARG A 205 -4.63 6.11 14.89
C ARG A 205 -5.56 7.29 15.10
N VAL A 206 -5.97 7.94 14.02
CA VAL A 206 -6.70 9.20 14.04
C VAL A 206 -8.08 9.00 13.43
N TYR A 207 -9.13 9.29 14.22
CA TYR A 207 -10.51 9.26 13.78
C TYR A 207 -11.26 10.48 14.35
N GLU A 208 -11.81 11.33 13.48
CA GLU A 208 -12.54 12.54 13.88
C GLU A 208 -11.78 13.41 14.90
N GLY A 209 -10.46 13.52 14.75
CA GLY A 209 -9.58 14.28 15.66
C GLY A 209 -9.14 13.53 16.92
N ASN A 210 -9.80 12.43 17.28
CA ASN A 210 -9.36 11.57 18.38
C ASN A 210 -8.12 10.78 17.98
N ILE A 211 -7.12 10.77 18.87
CA ILE A 211 -5.86 10.06 18.65
C ILE A 211 -5.71 8.92 19.65
N ASP A 212 -5.57 7.71 19.13
CA ASP A 212 -5.21 6.52 19.88
C ASP A 212 -3.81 6.05 19.49
N VAL A 213 -2.90 5.95 20.46
CA VAL A 213 -1.49 5.59 20.23
C VAL A 213 -1.29 4.12 20.53
N THR A 214 -0.71 3.40 19.57
CA THR A 214 -0.47 1.95 19.66
C THR A 214 0.91 1.59 19.08
N GLU A 215 1.30 0.33 19.19
CA GLU A 215 2.50 -0.19 18.55
C GLU A 215 2.34 -0.22 17.02
N PHE A 216 3.35 0.25 16.31
CA PHE A 216 3.35 0.39 14.85
C PHE A 216 3.16 -0.94 14.15
N ALA A 217 3.99 -1.94 14.49
CA ALA A 217 4.07 -3.19 13.75
C ALA A 217 2.76 -4.00 13.82
N PRO A 218 2.19 -4.28 15.02
CA PRO A 218 0.91 -4.98 15.11
C PRO A 218 -0.23 -4.22 14.43
N ALA A 219 -0.26 -2.89 14.55
CA ALA A 219 -1.31 -2.07 13.96
C ALA A 219 -1.28 -2.09 12.42
N LEU A 220 -0.10 -2.01 11.81
CA LEU A 220 0.05 -2.14 10.36
C LEU A 220 -0.25 -3.57 9.90
N ASP A 221 0.22 -4.58 10.63
CA ASP A 221 -0.02 -5.98 10.29
C ASP A 221 -1.50 -6.33 10.31
N ASP A 222 -2.22 -5.92 11.37
CA ASP A 222 -3.66 -6.12 11.49
C ASP A 222 -4.42 -5.39 10.39
N LEU A 223 -4.06 -4.12 10.09
CA LEU A 223 -4.66 -3.34 9.01
C LEU A 223 -4.51 -4.06 7.66
N MET A 224 -3.31 -4.52 7.33
CA MET A 224 -3.04 -5.18 6.06
C MET A 224 -3.69 -6.56 5.98
N ALA A 225 -3.64 -7.35 7.05
CA ALA A 225 -4.27 -8.66 7.12
C ALA A 225 -5.80 -8.59 7.05
N GLN A 226 -6.41 -7.51 7.56
CA GLN A 226 -7.86 -7.35 7.59
C GLN A 226 -8.50 -7.51 6.21
N ARG A 227 -7.85 -7.02 5.15
CA ARG A 227 -8.36 -7.08 3.77
C ARG A 227 -8.52 -8.50 3.21
N PHE A 228 -7.79 -9.48 3.75
CA PHE A 228 -7.98 -10.89 3.39
C PHE A 228 -9.17 -11.52 4.12
N SER A 229 -9.56 -10.95 5.26
CA SER A 229 -10.63 -11.46 6.13
C SER A 229 -11.97 -10.72 6.00
N SER A 230 -11.98 -9.53 5.39
CA SER A 230 -13.14 -8.65 5.22
C SER A 230 -14.07 -9.08 4.08
#